data_AF-A0A069EVE7-F1
#
_entry.id   AF-A0A069EVE7-F1
#
_cell.length_a   1.000
_cell.length_b   1.000
_cell.length_c   1.000
_cell.angle_alpha   90.00
_cell.angle_beta   90.00
_cell.angle_gamma   90.00
#
_symmetry.space_group_name_H-M   'P 1'
#
loop_
_entity.id
_entity.type
_entity.pdbx_description
1 polymer ?
#
loop_
_entity_poly.entity_id
_entity_poly.type
_entity_poly.pdbx_seq_one_letter_code
_entity_poly.pdbx_strand_id
1 'polypeptide(L)' 'AAIENYISFYNHDRLQKRLNGLSPVEYRSQAA' A
#
# COMPACT_ATOMS: atom_id res chain seq x y z
N ALA A 1 -3.14 12.39 13.43
CA ALA A 1 -2.34 13.51 12.86
C ALA A 1 -2.11 13.29 11.36
N ALA A 2 -1.78 14.33 10.58
CA ALA A 2 -1.64 14.24 9.11
C ALA A 2 -0.68 13.13 8.64
N ILE A 3 0.37 12.84 9.41
CA ILE A 3 1.34 11.76 9.13
C ILE A 3 0.70 10.38 9.21
N GLU A 4 -0.16 10.12 10.21
CA GLU A 4 -0.83 8.82 10.38
C GLU A 4 -1.76 8.53 9.19
N ASN A 5 -2.49 9.55 8.75
CA ASN A 5 -3.36 9.45 7.56
C ASN A 5 -2.54 9.16 6.30
N TYR A 6 -1.38 9.81 6.16
CA TYR A 6 -0.48 9.54 5.03
C TYR A 6 0.11 8.14 5.07
N ILE A 7 0.50 7.64 6.25
CA ILE A 7 1.00 6.27 6.42
C ILE A 7 -0.08 5.25 6.07
N SER A 8 -1.33 5.46 6.52
CA SER A 8 -2.46 4.60 6.20
C SER A 8 -2.72 4.56 4.69
N PHE A 9 -2.85 5.74 4.07
CA PHE A 9 -2.99 5.87 2.61
C PHE A 9 -1.86 5.17 1.85
N TYR A 10 -0.61 5.36 2.27
CA TYR A 10 0.55 4.77 1.59
C TYR A 10 0.51 3.24 1.62
N ASN A 11 0.09 2.65 2.73
CA ASN A 11 0.10 1.20 2.93
C ASN A 11 -1.08 0.49 2.28
N HIS A 12 -2.26 1.13 2.23
CA HIS A 12 -3.51 0.48 1.84
C HIS A 12 -4.07 0.98 0.50
N ASP A 13 -3.93 2.26 0.18
CA ASP A 13 -4.65 2.87 -0.94
C ASP A 13 -3.73 3.24 -2.12
N ARG A 14 -2.43 3.44 -1.85
CA ARG A 14 -1.47 3.83 -2.88
C ARG A 14 -1.14 2.67 -3.81
N LEU A 15 -1.74 2.69 -5.00
CA LEU A 15 -1.42 1.78 -6.09
C LEU A 15 0.02 1.97 -6.58
N GLN A 16 0.76 0.87 -6.76
CA GLN A 16 2.14 0.92 -7.22
C GLN A 16 2.32 0.16 -8.53
N LYS A 17 2.75 0.86 -9.59
CA LYS A 17 3.01 0.25 -10.91
C LYS A 17 4.01 -0.92 -10.85
N ARG A 18 5.03 -0.84 -9.98
CA ARG A 18 6.00 -1.92 -9.79
C ARG A 18 5.39 -3.18 -9.15
N LEU A 19 4.31 -3.01 -8.39
CA LEU A 19 3.57 -4.08 -7.70
C LEU A 19 2.35 -4.50 -8.53
N ASN A 20 2.40 -4.32 -9.85
CA ASN A 20 1.30 -4.62 -10.76
C ASN A 20 -0.03 -3.92 -10.37
N GLY A 21 0.06 -2.70 -9.85
CA GLY A 21 -1.10 -1.91 -9.42
C GLY A 21 -1.57 -2.20 -8.00
N LEU A 22 -0.96 -3.13 -7.27
CA LEU A 22 -1.33 -3.44 -5.90
C LEU A 22 -0.82 -2.38 -4.91
N SER A 23 -1.54 -2.24 -3.79
CA SER A 23 -1.01 -1.57 -2.61
C SER A 23 0.11 -2.40 -1.94
N PRO A 24 0.94 -1.79 -1.08
CA PRO A 24 1.97 -2.52 -0.34
C PRO A 24 1.43 -3.69 0.48
N VAL A 25 0.25 -3.56 1.09
CA VAL A 25 -0.35 -4.64 1.90
C VAL A 25 -0.83 -5.78 1.02
N GLU A 26 -1.55 -5.48 -0.06
CA GLU A 26 -2.04 -6.51 -1.00
C GLU A 26 -0.89 -7.29 -1.63
N TYR A 27 0.17 -6.61 -2.05
CA TYR A 27 1.37 -7.28 -2.59
C TYR A 27 1.99 -8.26 -1.58
N ARG A 28 2.10 -7.87 -0.30
CA ARG A 28 2.64 -8.77 0.74
C ARG A 28 1.73 -9.97 1.01
N SER A 29 0.41 -9.80 0.87
CA SER A 29 -0.54 -10.91 1.07
C SER A 29 -0.42 -12.00 0.00
N GLN A 30 0.10 -11.69 -1.19
CA GLN A 30 0.34 -12.68 -2.25
C GLN A 30 1.64 -13.49 -2.07
N ALA A 31 2.56 -13.01 -1.23
CA ALA A 31 3.83 -13.65 -0.97
C ALA A 31 3.79 -14.62 0.23
N ALA A 32 2.64 -14.72 0.91
CA ALA A 32 2.37 -15.66 2.00
C ALA A 32 1.74 -16.94 1.44
#